data_AF-D6XW57-F1
#
_entry.id   AF-D6XW57-F1
#
_cell.length_a   1.000
_cell.length_b   1.000
_cell.length_c   1.000
_cell.angle_alpha   90.00
_cell.angle_beta   90.00
_cell.angle_gamma   90.00
#
_symmetry.space_group_name_H-M   'P 1'
#
loop_
_entity.id
_entity.type
_entity.pdbx_description
1 polymer ?
#
loop_
_entity_poly.entity_id
_entity_poly.type
_entity_poly.pdbx_seq_one_letter_code
_entity_poly.pdbx_strand_id
1 'polypeptide(L)' 'MTYFELLQALKPYHVFIYTGDKQGDLDLIEEEVKELRRLGLVDQTFFRDAMVALAKERHTLKHKG' A
#
# COMPACT_ATOMS: atom_id res chain seq x y z
N MET A 1 8.08 -3.35 6.56
CA MET A 1 7.55 -1.98 6.71
C MET A 1 6.18 -1.98 7.39
N THR A 2 5.80 -0.87 8.03
CA THR A 2 4.44 -0.56 8.51
C THR A 2 3.61 0.09 7.41
N TYR A 3 2.29 0.22 7.60
CA TYR A 3 1.43 0.94 6.65
C TYR A 3 1.84 2.41 6.50
N PHE A 4 2.20 3.08 7.61
CA PHE A 4 2.68 4.46 7.56
C PHE A 4 3.99 4.59 6.78
N GLU A 5 4.95 3.67 7.01
CA GLU A 5 6.20 3.62 6.26
C GLU A 5 5.95 3.38 4.76
N LEU A 6 5.00 2.51 4.40
CA LEU A 6 4.59 2.29 3.02
C LEU A 6 4.09 3.60 2.39
N LEU A 7 3.22 4.35 3.07
CA LEU A 7 2.75 5.64 2.57
C LEU A 7 3.89 6.64 2.37
N GLN A 8 4.88 6.68 3.28
CA GLN A 8 6.05 7.54 3.10
C GLN A 8 6.89 7.11 1.89
N ALA A 9 7.09 5.80 1.71
CA ALA A 9 7.87 5.26 0.61
C ALA A 9 7.20 5.43 -0.76
N LEU A 10 5.88 5.62 -0.78
CA LEU A 10 5.11 5.87 -2.00
C LEU A 10 5.11 7.34 -2.47
N LYS A 11 5.46 8.29 -1.58
CA LYS A 11 5.51 9.73 -1.92
C LYS A 11 6.38 10.09 -3.14
N PRO A 12 7.58 9.51 -3.32
CA PRO A 12 8.42 9.82 -4.49
C PRO A 12 7.80 9.41 -5.82
N TYR A 13 6.83 8.47 -5.81
CA TYR A 13 6.09 8.03 -6.99
C TYR A 13 4.80 8.84 -7.20
N HIS A 14 4.60 9.90 -6.42
CA HIS A 14 3.38 10.74 -6.45
C HIS A 14 2.07 9.98 -6.22
N VAL A 15 2.15 8.83 -5.55
CA VAL A 15 0.98 8.06 -5.13
C VAL A 15 0.39 8.73 -3.87
N PHE A 16 -0.69 9.47 -4.06
CA PHE A 16 -1.47 10.10 -3.00
C PHE A 16 -2.92 9.62 -3.09
N ILE A 17 -3.28 8.67 -2.23
CA ILE A 17 -4.60 8.05 -2.23
C ILE A 17 -5.30 8.40 -0.93
N TYR A 18 -6.45 9.06 -1.05
CA TYR A 18 -7.38 9.31 0.04
C TYR A 18 -8.77 9.61 -0.51
N THR A 19 -9.62 8.60 -0.50
CA THR A 19 -11.01 8.62 -0.99
C THR A 19 -12.02 8.88 0.12
N GLY A 20 -11.56 8.82 1.38
CA GLY A 20 -12.43 8.87 2.56
C GLY A 20 -13.01 7.50 2.95
N ASP A 21 -12.92 6.50 2.07
CA ASP A 21 -13.16 5.09 2.39
C ASP A 21 -11.84 4.37 2.60
N LYS A 22 -11.58 3.95 3.84
CA LYS A 22 -10.31 3.30 4.20
C LYS A 22 -10.11 1.96 3.47
N GLN A 23 -11.17 1.25 3.13
CA GLN A 23 -11.06 -0.01 2.40
C GLN A 23 -10.67 0.24 0.94
N GLY A 24 -11.38 1.15 0.26
CA GLY A 24 -11.04 1.60 -1.09
C GLY A 24 -9.64 2.22 -1.18
N ASP A 25 -9.20 2.96 -0.17
CA ASP A 25 -7.83 3.48 -0.12
C ASP A 25 -6.79 2.34 -0.14
N LEU A 26 -7.03 1.27 0.62
CA LEU A 26 -6.13 0.11 0.64
C LEU A 26 -6.12 -0.63 -0.70
N ASP A 27 -7.27 -0.71 -1.37
CA ASP A 27 -7.40 -1.32 -2.69
C ASP A 27 -6.60 -0.54 -3.75
N LEU A 28 -6.75 0.78 -3.79
CA LEU A 28 -6.00 1.63 -4.71
C LEU A 28 -4.48 1.60 -4.43
N ILE A 29 -4.07 1.59 -3.15
CA ILE A 29 -2.63 1.52 -2.82
C ILE A 29 -2.05 0.17 -3.29
N GLU A 30 -2.81 -0.91 -3.15
CA GLU A 30 -2.40 -2.23 -3.62
C GLU A 30 -2.20 -2.25 -5.15
N GLU A 31 -3.10 -1.63 -5.91
CA GLU A 31 -3.00 -1.49 -7.36
C GLU A 31 -1.75 -0.71 -7.77
N GLU A 32 -1.49 0.44 -7.14
CA GLU A 32 -0.30 1.25 -7.41
C GLU A 32 1.00 0.49 -7.10
N VAL A 33 1.08 -0.24 -5.98
CA VAL A 33 2.27 -1.03 -5.64
C VAL A 33 2.49 -2.16 -6.66
N LYS A 34 1.42 -2.79 -7.16
CA LYS A 34 1.52 -3.80 -8.24
C LYS A 34 2.00 -3.17 -9.54
N GLU A 35 1.53 -1.98 -9.87
CA GLU A 35 1.93 -1.27 -11.08
C GLU A 35 3.40 -0.84 -11.02
N LEU A 36 3.86 -0.28 -9.89
CA LEU A 36 5.27 0.04 -9.67
C LEU A 36 6.16 -1.20 -9.81
N ARG A 37 5.70 -2.38 -9.33
CA ARG A 37 6.44 -3.64 -9.50
C ARG A 37 6.47 -4.08 -10.96
N ARG A 38 5.34 -3.97 -11.67
CA ARG A 38 5.20 -4.32 -13.10
C ARG A 38 6.11 -3.45 -13.98
N LEU A 39 6.23 -2.16 -13.66
CA LEU A 39 7.09 -1.21 -14.34
C LEU A 39 8.58 -1.34 -13.96
N GLY A 40 8.91 -2.18 -12.98
CA GLY A 40 10.27 -2.34 -12.48
C GLY A 40 10.80 -1.17 -11.64
N LEU A 41 9.91 -0.28 -11.20
CA LEU A 41 10.24 0.88 -10.38
C LEU A 41 10.53 0.51 -8.92
N VAL A 42 10.01 -0.65 -8.47
CA VAL A 42 10.32 -1.24 -7.17
C VAL A 42 10.76 -2.69 -7.30
N ASP A 43 11.64 -3.12 -6.39
CA ASP A 43 12.15 -4.47 -6.36
C ASP A 43 11.17 -5.47 -5.72
N GLN A 44 11.52 -6.76 -5.77
CA GLN A 44 10.70 -7.82 -5.21
C GLN A 44 10.58 -7.74 -3.68
N THR A 45 11.59 -7.23 -2.99
CA THR A 45 11.60 -7.12 -1.53
C THR A 45 10.65 -6.04 -1.07
N PHE A 46 10.73 -4.85 -1.68
CA PHE A 46 9.79 -3.76 -1.47
C PHE A 46 8.35 -4.23 -1.72
N PHE A 47 8.10 -4.88 -2.85
CA PHE A 47 6.77 -5.37 -3.20
C PHE A 47 6.21 -6.33 -2.14
N ARG A 48 6.99 -7.33 -1.70
CA ARG A 48 6.55 -8.26 -0.64
C ARG A 48 6.25 -7.53 0.66
N ASP A 49 7.13 -6.62 1.08
CA ASP A 49 6.96 -5.89 2.34
C ASP A 49 5.73 -4.97 2.31
N ALA A 50 5.47 -4.33 1.16
CA ALA A 50 4.29 -3.50 0.94
C ALA A 50 3.00 -4.32 1.00
N MET A 51 2.96 -5.50 0.35
CA MET A 51 1.82 -6.41 0.42
C MET A 51 1.54 -6.89 1.85
N VAL A 52 2.58 -7.18 2.63
CA VAL A 52 2.44 -7.55 4.05
C VAL A 52 1.89 -6.38 4.88
N ALA A 53 2.37 -5.15 4.63
CA ALA A 53 1.87 -3.97 5.33
C ALA A 53 0.38 -3.72 5.05
N LEU A 54 -0.04 -3.85 3.78
CA LEU A 54 -1.44 -3.74 3.37
C LEU A 54 -2.31 -4.84 4.00
N ALA A 55 -1.84 -6.09 3.99
CA ALA A 55 -2.58 -7.21 4.60
C ALA A 55 -2.80 -7.00 6.11
N LYS A 56 -1.79 -6.50 6.83
CA LYS A 56 -1.91 -6.16 8.25
C LYS A 56 -2.91 -5.03 8.49
N GLU A 57 -2.86 -3.97 7.70
CA GLU A 57 -3.78 -2.84 7.83
C GLU A 57 -5.24 -3.25 7.55
N ARG A 58 -5.46 -4.09 6.53
CA ARG A 58 -6.78 -4.69 6.24
C ARG A 58 -7.28 -5.55 7.40
N HIS A 59 -6.40 -6.36 8.00
CA HIS A 59 -6.76 -7.15 9.17
C HIS A 59 -7.17 -6.24 10.34
N THR A 60 -6.42 -5.18 10.61
CA THR A 60 -6.76 -4.19 11.64
C THR A 60 -8.10 -3.51 11.35
N LEU A 61 -8.38 -3.13 10.10
CA LEU A 61 -9.66 -2.52 9.71
C LEU A 61 -10.85 -3.44 10.01
N LYS A 62 -10.73 -4.73 9.69
CA LYS A 62 -11.79 -5.74 9.93
C LYS A 62 -12.09 -5.99 11.40
N HIS A 63 -11.13 -5.77 12.29
CA HIS A 63 -11.27 -6.01 13.74
C HIS A 63 -11.46 -4.71 14.53
N LYS A 64 -11.61 -3.57 13.86
CA LYS A 64 -11.95 -2.27 14.45
C LYS A 64 -13.45 -1.95 14.38
N GLY A 65 -14.26 -2.85 13.83
CA GLY A 65 -15.73 -2.77 13.78
C GLY A 65 -16.37 -3.62 14.86
#